data_AF-A0A3D3CKM3-F1
#
_entry.id   AF-A0A3D3CKM3-F1
#
_cell.length_a   1.000
_cell.length_b   1.000
_cell.length_c   1.000
_cell.angle_alpha   90.00
_cell.angle_beta   90.00
_cell.angle_gamma   90.00
#
_symmetry.space_group_name_H-M   'P 1'
#
loop_
_entity.id
_entity.type
_entity.pdbx_description
1 polymer ?
#
loop_
_entity_poly.entity_id
_entity_poly.type
_entity_poly.pdbx_seq_one_letter_code
_entity_poly.pdbx_strand_id
1 'polypeptide(L)'
;MGTTKATEDYLEAILMVRERRGFVRSVDVAELLSVTKPSVTYATKRLRESGHIEMAPDGGITLTESGMEIASRIYERHRLLADFLMSLGVDEETAYRDACMIEHDISETSFDALCRHAGQKREKR
;
A
#
# COMPACT_ATOMS: atom_id res chain seq x y z
N MET A 1 2.55 9.28 -16.99
CA MET A 1 1.17 8.74 -16.91
C MET A 1 0.90 8.46 -15.44
N GLY A 2 -0.16 9.03 -14.86
CA GLY A 2 -0.43 8.87 -13.44
C GLY A 2 -0.82 7.43 -13.10
N THR A 3 -0.28 6.91 -12.02
CA THR A 3 -0.71 5.63 -11.42
C THR A 3 -2.13 5.79 -10.89
N THR A 4 -3.02 4.84 -11.16
CA THR A 4 -4.40 4.89 -10.63
C THR A 4 -4.44 4.44 -9.18
N LYS A 5 -5.38 4.95 -8.36
CA LYS A 5 -5.59 4.50 -6.96
C LYS A 5 -5.56 2.97 -6.83
N ALA A 6 -6.36 2.28 -7.66
CA ALA A 6 -6.38 0.81 -7.68
C ALA A 6 -4.98 0.18 -7.88
N THR A 7 -4.14 0.73 -8.75
CA THR A 7 -2.76 0.24 -8.95
C THR A 7 -1.92 0.43 -7.69
N GLU A 8 -2.07 1.56 -7.01
CA GLU A 8 -1.41 1.86 -5.74
C GLU A 8 -1.87 0.87 -4.65
N ASP A 9 -3.19 0.65 -4.48
CA ASP A 9 -3.76 -0.30 -3.52
C ASP A 9 -3.17 -1.71 -3.68
N TYR A 10 -3.05 -2.20 -4.93
CA TYR A 10 -2.49 -3.53 -5.18
C TYR A 10 -0.99 -3.61 -4.86
N LEU A 11 -0.21 -2.56 -5.17
CA LEU A 11 1.22 -2.54 -4.88
C LEU A 11 1.48 -2.44 -3.38
N GLU A 12 0.70 -1.61 -2.69
CA GLU A 12 0.72 -1.51 -1.23
C GLU A 12 0.34 -2.84 -0.57
N ALA A 13 -0.76 -3.48 -1.00
CA ALA A 13 -1.16 -4.78 -0.48
C ALA A 13 -0.09 -5.86 -0.65
N ILE A 14 0.61 -5.88 -1.80
CA ILE A 14 1.75 -6.79 -2.02
C ILE A 14 2.86 -6.50 -1.00
N LEU A 15 3.19 -5.23 -0.76
CA LEU A 15 4.17 -4.81 0.23
C LEU A 15 3.77 -5.25 1.65
N MET A 16 2.53 -4.98 2.06
CA MET A 16 2.00 -5.36 3.37
C MET A 16 2.03 -6.88 3.60
N VAL A 17 1.60 -7.67 2.61
CA VAL A 17 1.66 -9.13 2.70
C VAL A 17 3.11 -9.60 2.81
N ARG A 18 4.03 -9.01 2.04
CA ARG A 18 5.46 -9.34 2.10
C ARG A 18 6.03 -9.07 3.49
N GLU A 19 5.74 -7.93 4.10
CA GLU A 19 6.24 -7.62 5.46
C GLU A 19 5.67 -8.57 6.52
N ARG A 20 4.41 -9.00 6.37
CA ARG A 20 3.75 -9.90 7.33
C ARG A 20 4.15 -11.37 7.17
N ARG A 21 4.32 -11.86 5.94
CA ARG A 21 4.45 -13.30 5.63
C ARG A 21 5.78 -13.68 4.96
N GLY A 22 6.56 -12.71 4.48
CA GLY A 22 7.81 -12.92 3.73
C GLY A 22 7.62 -13.35 2.26
N PHE A 23 6.48 -13.94 1.91
CA PHE A 23 6.13 -14.38 0.56
C PHE A 23 4.71 -13.94 0.19
N VAL A 24 4.49 -13.59 -1.08
CA VAL A 24 3.22 -13.03 -1.56
C VAL A 24 2.60 -13.92 -2.63
N ARG A 25 1.34 -14.33 -2.44
CA ARG A 25 0.51 -14.96 -3.47
C ARG A 25 -0.69 -14.10 -3.79
N SER A 26 -1.27 -14.29 -4.97
CA SER A 26 -2.50 -13.60 -5.39
C SER A 26 -3.67 -13.82 -4.41
N VAL A 27 -3.70 -14.97 -3.71
CA VAL A 27 -4.75 -15.25 -2.72
C VAL A 27 -4.63 -14.37 -1.47
N ASP A 28 -3.41 -14.05 -1.05
CA ASP A 28 -3.16 -13.20 0.13
C ASP A 28 -3.56 -11.75 -0.18
N VAL A 29 -3.24 -11.29 -1.39
CA VAL A 29 -3.64 -9.97 -1.88
C VAL A 29 -5.17 -9.86 -2.01
N ALA A 30 -5.81 -10.93 -2.49
CA ALA A 30 -7.28 -10.98 -2.60
C ALA A 30 -7.95 -10.89 -1.22
N GLU A 31 -7.42 -11.62 -0.24
CA GLU A 31 -7.89 -11.62 1.14
C GLU A 31 -7.72 -10.22 1.77
N LEU A 32 -6.53 -9.63 1.67
CA LEU A 32 -6.24 -8.33 2.27
C LEU A 32 -7.11 -7.21 1.69
N LEU A 33 -7.28 -7.16 0.37
CA LEU A 33 -8.09 -6.14 -0.30
C LEU A 33 -9.58 -6.47 -0.33
N SER A 34 -10.01 -7.62 0.21
CA SER A 34 -11.40 -8.10 0.14
C SER A 34 -11.96 -8.12 -1.29
N VAL A 35 -11.15 -8.53 -2.27
CA VAL A 35 -11.52 -8.60 -3.69
C VAL A 35 -11.54 -10.03 -4.22
N THR A 36 -12.15 -10.24 -5.37
CA THR A 36 -12.25 -11.57 -5.99
C THR A 36 -10.92 -12.03 -6.60
N LYS A 37 -10.68 -13.35 -6.65
CA LYS A 37 -9.51 -13.93 -7.34
C LYS A 37 -9.36 -13.51 -8.81
N PRO A 38 -10.45 -13.44 -9.62
CA PRO A 38 -10.37 -12.88 -10.97
C PRO A 38 -9.88 -11.43 -11.00
N SER A 39 -10.32 -10.59 -10.06
CA SER A 39 -9.87 -9.19 -9.94
C SER A 39 -8.36 -9.10 -9.73
N VAL A 40 -7.83 -9.89 -8.79
CA VAL A 40 -6.38 -9.91 -8.51
C VAL A 40 -5.60 -10.44 -9.71
N THR A 41 -6.11 -11.48 -10.38
CA THR A 41 -5.46 -12.04 -11.58
C THR A 41 -5.34 -11.00 -12.69
N TYR A 42 -6.41 -10.23 -12.91
CA TYR A 42 -6.40 -9.14 -13.88
C TYR A 42 -5.44 -8.02 -13.47
N ALA A 43 -5.47 -7.59 -12.21
CA ALA A 43 -4.61 -6.51 -11.71
C ALA A 43 -3.12 -6.88 -11.75
N THR A 44 -2.75 -8.06 -11.24
CA THR A 44 -1.37 -8.55 -11.24
C THR A 44 -0.83 -8.74 -12.66
N LYS A 45 -1.65 -9.19 -13.62
CA LYS A 45 -1.26 -9.22 -15.02
C LYS A 45 -0.87 -7.82 -15.54
N ARG A 46 -1.69 -6.80 -15.26
CA ARG A 46 -1.40 -5.42 -15.69
C ARG A 46 -0.17 -4.84 -14.99
N LEU A 47 -0.02 -5.07 -13.69
CA LEU A 47 1.16 -4.66 -12.93
C LEU A 47 2.45 -5.26 -13.48
N ARG A 48 2.39 -6.52 -13.94
CA ARG A 48 3.52 -7.19 -14.57
C ARG A 48 3.81 -6.60 -15.95
N GLU A 49 2.78 -6.37 -16.75
CA GLU A 49 2.91 -5.73 -18.08
C GLU A 49 3.45 -4.29 -17.98
N SER A 50 3.17 -3.58 -16.89
CA SER A 50 3.72 -2.25 -16.60
C SER A 50 5.07 -2.29 -15.88
N GLY A 51 5.63 -3.47 -15.62
CA GLY A 51 6.97 -3.62 -15.02
C GLY A 51 7.05 -3.33 -13.51
N HIS A 52 5.93 -3.27 -12.80
CA HIS A 52 5.91 -3.02 -11.34
C HIS A 52 6.06 -4.28 -10.50
N ILE A 53 5.75 -5.45 -11.07
CA ILE A 53 5.89 -6.73 -10.37
C ILE A 53 6.50 -7.80 -11.28
N GLU A 54 7.10 -8.80 -10.66
CA GLU A 54 7.46 -10.07 -11.27
C GLU A 54 6.64 -11.21 -10.66
N MET A 55 6.37 -12.24 -11.46
CA MET A 55 5.72 -13.47 -11.01
C MET A 55 6.61 -14.67 -11.29
N ALA A 56 6.95 -15.40 -10.24
CA ALA A 56 7.70 -16.64 -10.31
C ALA A 56 6.83 -17.80 -10.83
N PRO A 57 7.42 -18.89 -11.36
CA PRO A 57 6.68 -20.05 -11.88
C PRO A 57 5.76 -20.73 -10.86
N ASP A 58 6.08 -20.62 -9.57
CA ASP A 58 5.30 -21.15 -8.45
C ASP A 58 4.15 -20.22 -8.01
N GLY A 59 3.97 -19.09 -8.68
CA GLY A 59 2.94 -18.09 -8.39
C GLY A 59 3.34 -17.04 -7.33
N GLY A 60 4.61 -17.01 -6.91
CA GLY A 60 5.13 -15.95 -6.05
C GLY A 60 5.17 -14.59 -6.74
N ILE A 61 4.78 -13.55 -6.02
CA ILE A 61 4.78 -12.16 -6.50
C ILE A 61 5.90 -11.39 -5.81
N THR A 62 6.69 -10.65 -6.61
CA THR A 62 7.75 -9.76 -6.10
C THR A 62 7.58 -8.36 -6.70
N LEU A 63 7.74 -7.32 -5.89
CA LEU A 63 7.79 -5.94 -6.38
C LEU A 63 9.12 -5.70 -7.09
N THR A 64 9.08 -5.10 -8.29
CA THR A 64 10.29 -4.54 -8.89
C THR A 64 10.68 -3.25 -8.18
N GLU A 65 11.81 -2.66 -8.55
CA GLU A 65 12.22 -1.35 -8.03
C GLU A 65 11.13 -0.29 -8.22
N SER A 66 10.56 -0.20 -9.42
CA SER A 66 9.47 0.75 -9.70
C SER A 66 8.19 0.47 -8.90
N GLY A 67 7.86 -0.81 -8.68
CA GLY A 67 6.71 -1.18 -7.86
C GLY A 67 6.95 -0.88 -6.38
N MET A 68 8.18 -1.08 -5.91
CA MET A 68 8.59 -0.77 -4.54
C MET A 68 8.50 0.72 -4.26
N GLU A 69 8.97 1.59 -5.17
CA GLU A 69 8.92 3.04 -4.98
C GLU A 69 7.48 3.55 -4.80
N ILE A 70 6.54 3.02 -5.58
CA ILE A 70 5.13 3.38 -5.48
C ILE A 70 4.53 2.81 -4.19
N ALA A 71 4.75 1.52 -3.94
CA ALA A 71 4.21 0.83 -2.77
C ALA A 71 4.69 1.48 -1.46
N SER A 72 5.99 1.79 -1.35
CA SER A 72 6.56 2.38 -0.14
C SER A 72 6.00 3.78 0.11
N ARG A 73 5.82 4.59 -0.94
CA ARG A 73 5.26 5.94 -0.80
C ARG A 73 3.85 5.92 -0.21
N ILE A 74 3.02 4.98 -0.65
CA ILE A 74 1.65 4.85 -0.17
C ILE A 74 1.64 4.24 1.23
N TYR A 75 2.38 3.16 1.43
CA TYR A 75 2.47 2.49 2.72
C TYR A 75 3.03 3.40 3.84
N GLU A 76 3.96 4.30 3.52
CA GLU A 76 4.42 5.35 4.46
C GLU A 76 3.26 6.26 4.91
N ARG A 77 2.36 6.64 3.99
CA ARG A 77 1.19 7.45 4.31
C ARG A 77 0.21 6.67 5.17
N HIS A 78 -0.09 5.43 4.78
CA HIS A 78 -0.91 4.51 5.57
C HIS A 78 -0.42 4.43 7.01
N ARG A 79 0.86 4.11 7.20
CA ARG A 79 1.44 3.90 8.53
C ARG A 79 1.40 5.16 9.37
N LEU A 80 1.76 6.30 8.78
CA LEU A 80 1.71 7.57 9.51
C LEU A 80 0.28 7.91 9.95
N LEU A 81 -0.70 7.72 9.06
CA LEU A 81 -2.11 7.96 9.38
C LEU A 81 -2.60 6.99 10.45
N ALA A 82 -2.29 5.70 10.34
CA ALA A 82 -2.66 4.70 11.33
C ALA A 82 -2.03 5.01 12.70
N ASP A 83 -0.72 5.26 12.74
CA ASP A 83 0.02 5.63 13.97
C ASP A 83 -0.56 6.91 14.59
N PHE A 84 -0.91 7.90 13.76
CA PHE A 84 -1.55 9.12 14.23
C PHE A 84 -2.93 8.84 14.83
N LEU A 85 -3.79 8.07 14.17
CA LEU A 85 -5.10 7.69 14.70
C LEU A 85 -4.99 6.88 16.00
N MET A 86 -4.05 5.93 16.06
CA MET A 86 -3.77 5.18 17.29
C MET A 86 -3.30 6.09 18.43
N SER A 87 -2.50 7.12 18.13
CA SER A 87 -2.08 8.11 19.14
C SER A 87 -3.25 8.92 19.71
N LEU A 88 -4.37 9.03 18.97
CA LEU A 88 -5.63 9.63 19.42
C LEU A 88 -6.52 8.65 20.20
N GLY A 89 -6.10 7.40 20.37
CA GLY A 89 -6.82 6.37 21.12
C GLY A 89 -7.73 5.47 20.26
N VAL A 90 -7.60 5.50 18.94
CA VAL A 90 -8.28 4.56 18.04
C VAL A 90 -7.59 3.19 18.13
N ASP A 91 -8.36 2.09 18.12
CA ASP A 91 -7.78 0.75 18.09
C ASP A 91 -7.07 0.46 16.77
N GLU A 92 -6.11 -0.47 16.78
CA GLU A 92 -5.26 -0.77 15.62
C GLU A 92 -6.07 -1.16 14.38
N GLU A 93 -7.07 -2.03 14.51
CA GLU A 93 -7.86 -2.52 13.37
C GLU A 93 -8.65 -1.38 12.71
N THR A 94 -9.26 -0.51 13.51
CA THR A 94 -9.96 0.68 13.02
C THR A 94 -8.97 1.68 12.41
N ALA A 95 -7.83 1.95 13.05
CA ALA A 95 -6.84 2.89 12.58
C ALA A 95 -6.24 2.52 11.21
N TYR A 96 -5.88 1.24 11.02
CA TYR A 96 -5.38 0.74 9.73
C TYR A 96 -6.43 0.84 8.62
N ARG A 97 -7.67 0.44 8.92
CA ARG A 97 -8.76 0.50 7.94
C ARG A 97 -9.08 1.94 7.53
N ASP A 98 -9.14 2.85 8.49
CA ASP A 98 -9.41 4.27 8.21
C ASP A 98 -8.24 4.92 7.49
N ALA A 99 -6.99 4.60 7.85
CA ALA A 99 -5.80 5.08 7.17
C ALA A 99 -5.79 4.71 5.67
N CYS A 100 -6.15 3.47 5.34
CA CYS A 100 -6.26 2.99 3.96
C CYS A 100 -7.27 3.82 3.13
N MET A 101 -8.37 4.24 3.75
CA MET A 101 -9.37 5.09 3.08
C MET A 101 -8.89 6.54 2.92
N ILE A 102 -8.12 7.04 3.90
CA ILE A 102 -7.69 8.44 3.95
C ILE A 102 -6.49 8.69 3.02
N GLU A 103 -5.57 7.75 2.89
CA GLU A 103 -4.25 8.00 2.29
C GLU A 103 -4.28 8.46 0.83
N HIS A 104 -5.28 7.99 0.05
CA HIS A 104 -5.49 8.34 -1.35
C HIS A 104 -6.32 9.61 -1.56
N ASP A 105 -6.98 10.11 -0.52
CA ASP A 105 -7.92 11.23 -0.60
C ASP A 105 -7.50 12.45 0.21
N ILE A 106 -6.57 12.29 1.16
CA ILE A 106 -5.98 13.39 1.91
C ILE A 106 -5.04 14.24 1.04
N SER A 107 -5.24 15.56 1.06
CA SER A 107 -4.37 16.49 0.37
C SER A 107 -2.93 16.45 0.91
N GLU A 108 -1.95 16.71 0.07
CA GLU A 108 -0.54 16.80 0.50
C GLU A 108 -0.35 17.85 1.60
N THR A 109 -1.05 18.99 1.53
CA THR A 109 -1.00 20.03 2.57
C THR A 109 -1.42 19.50 3.95
N SER A 110 -2.50 18.72 4.01
CA SER A 110 -3.00 18.11 5.25
C SER A 110 -2.07 17.00 5.73
N PHE A 111 -1.61 16.14 4.83
CA PHE A 111 -0.67 15.07 5.16
C PHE A 111 0.65 15.61 5.71
N ASP A 112 1.21 16.66 5.10
CA ASP A 112 2.42 17.33 5.58
C ASP A 112 2.22 17.97 6.96
N ALA A 113 1.02 18.47 7.26
CA ALA A 113 0.69 18.99 8.59
C ALA A 113 0.66 17.87 9.65
N LEU A 114 0.10 16.71 9.32
CA LEU A 114 0.13 15.53 10.18
C LEU A 114 1.56 15.05 10.42
N CYS A 115 2.40 14.97 9.38
CA CYS A 115 3.83 14.62 9.52
C CYS A 115 4.53 15.52 10.55
N ARG A 116 4.36 16.84 10.42
CA ARG A 116 4.96 17.82 11.33
C ARG A 116 4.46 17.64 12.76
N HIS A 117 3.17 17.35 12.94
CA HIS A 117 2.58 17.17 14.27
C HIS A 117 3.07 15.87 14.93
N ALA A 118 3.16 14.78 14.18
CA ALA A 118 3.66 13.48 14.65
C ALA A 118 5.18 13.49 14.97
N GLY A 119 5.88 14.61 14.77
CA GLY A 119 7.32 14.72 15.00
C GLY A 119 8.18 14.06 13.92
N GLN A 120 7.61 13.65 12.79
CA GLN A 120 8.34 13.06 11.67
C GLN A 120 8.78 14.16 10.69
N LYS A 121 10.10 14.38 10.59
CA LYS A 121 10.68 15.24 9.54
C LYS A 121 10.77 14.43 8.25
N ARG A 122 10.05 14.82 7.19
CA ARG A 122 10.37 14.34 5.84
C ARG A 122 11.71 14.94 5.42
N GLU A 123 12.62 14.12 4.92
CA GLU A 123 13.71 14.62 4.08
C GLU A 123 13.07 15.27 2.86
N LYS A 124 13.21 16.60 2.73
CA LYS A 124 12.77 17.30 1.53
C LYS A 124 13.64 16.80 0.37
N ARG A 125 13.03 16.09 -0.58
CA ARG A 125 13.60 15.91 -1.92
C ARG A 125 13.51 17.21 -2.72
#